data_AF-A0A075LK19-F1
#
_entry.id   AF-A0A075LK19-F1
#
_cell.length_a   1.000
_cell.length_b   1.000
_cell.length_c   1.000
_cell.angle_alpha   90.00
_cell.angle_beta   90.00
_cell.angle_gamma   90.00
#
_symmetry.space_group_name_H-M   'P 1'
#
loop_
_entity.id
_entity.type
_entity.pdbx_description
1 polymer ?
#
loop_
_entity_poly.entity_id
_entity_poly.type
_entity_poly.pdbx_seq_one_letter_code
_entity_poly.pdbx_strand_id
1 'polypeptide(L)'
;MTTRIAINGFGRIGRLVCRRAMEMPDLEIVAVNASYPAETLAHLLRYDSVHGNLDADISAEAGTIVYAGKKIRVIGERNPAQLPWKELDVDVVIEATGKFCSQETASLHLDAGAKKVVITAPGKNVDATIVMGVNDRIYESDVHHIVSNASCTTNCLAPVVKVLDERFTIKNGLMTTVHSFTNDQKNIDNPHKDLRRARGCTQSIIPTTTGAAKALAEVLPHLKGKLHGMALRVPTPNVSLVDLVVDVEESVTAEQVNDAFRTAAETDMRGIVSYSEEPLVSIDYTTTAQSATIDGLSTIVMEGKKIKVIAWYDNEWGYSCRVVDLAQLVGSSLLKADRAEVI
;
A
#
# COMPACT_ATOMS: atom_id res chain seq x y z
N MET A 1 5.14 20.49 -15.13
CA MET A 1 5.81 20.58 -13.82
C MET A 1 5.76 19.21 -13.21
N THR A 2 6.85 18.78 -12.60
CA THR A 2 7.01 17.45 -12.01
C THR A 2 6.81 17.60 -10.50
N THR A 3 6.08 16.67 -9.86
CA THR A 3 5.89 16.71 -8.41
C THR A 3 7.18 16.30 -7.72
N ARG A 4 7.69 17.14 -6.83
CA ARG A 4 8.92 16.90 -6.08
C ARG A 4 8.59 16.11 -4.82
N ILE A 5 9.11 14.88 -4.74
CA ILE A 5 8.81 13.95 -3.64
C ILE A 5 10.04 13.63 -2.80
N ALA A 6 9.83 13.47 -1.50
CA ALA A 6 10.82 12.92 -0.57
C ALA A 6 10.28 11.68 0.13
N ILE A 7 11.15 10.70 0.41
CA ILE A 7 10.76 9.46 1.11
C ILE A 7 11.39 9.47 2.51
N ASN A 8 10.56 9.56 3.55
CA ASN A 8 11.01 9.41 4.93
C ASN A 8 10.97 7.94 5.35
N GLY A 9 12.14 7.34 5.61
CA GLY A 9 12.26 5.91 5.92
C GLY A 9 12.54 5.06 4.68
N PHE A 10 13.83 4.86 4.38
CA PHE A 10 14.28 4.03 3.24
C PHE A 10 14.36 2.53 3.57
N GLY A 11 13.33 2.03 4.25
CA GLY A 11 13.15 0.62 4.61
C GLY A 11 12.62 -0.21 3.45
N ARG A 12 11.91 -1.30 3.76
CA ARG A 12 11.35 -2.22 2.76
C ARG A 12 10.41 -1.53 1.79
N ILE A 13 9.35 -0.87 2.30
CA ILE A 13 8.38 -0.13 1.47
C ILE A 13 9.02 1.10 0.83
N GLY A 14 9.80 1.89 1.58
CA GLY A 14 10.44 3.10 1.02
C GLY A 14 11.32 2.82 -0.20
N ARG A 15 12.05 1.69 -0.22
CA ARG A 15 12.84 1.29 -1.40
C ARG A 15 11.98 0.88 -2.60
N LEU A 16 10.88 0.19 -2.37
CA LEU A 16 9.99 -0.24 -3.47
C LEU A 16 9.16 0.92 -4.02
N VAL A 17 8.72 1.84 -3.16
CA VAL A 17 8.17 3.13 -3.58
C VAL A 17 9.18 3.89 -4.42
N CYS A 18 10.45 3.92 -4.01
CA CYS A 18 11.52 4.56 -4.78
C CYS A 18 11.67 3.90 -6.16
N ARG A 19 11.79 2.57 -6.24
CA ARG A 19 11.85 1.83 -7.51
C ARG A 19 10.68 2.18 -8.42
N ARG A 20 9.45 2.15 -7.90
CA ARG A 20 8.25 2.47 -8.69
C ARG A 20 8.21 3.94 -9.10
N ALA A 21 8.57 4.87 -8.21
CA ALA A 21 8.58 6.30 -8.52
C ALA A 21 9.65 6.68 -9.56
N MET A 22 10.76 5.93 -9.67
CA MET A 22 11.77 6.12 -10.73
C MET A 22 11.21 5.91 -12.14
N GLU A 23 10.16 5.10 -12.28
CA GLU A 23 9.47 4.83 -13.54
C GLU A 23 8.45 5.92 -13.90
N MET A 24 8.11 6.81 -12.95
CA MET A 24 7.08 7.82 -13.14
C MET A 24 7.68 9.13 -13.68
N PRO A 25 7.32 9.58 -14.89
CA PRO A 25 7.87 10.82 -15.45
C PRO A 25 7.41 12.08 -14.70
N ASP A 26 6.25 12.02 -14.05
CA ASP A 26 5.64 13.13 -13.34
C ASP A 26 6.09 13.26 -11.87
N LEU A 27 7.00 12.39 -11.42
CA LEU A 27 7.59 12.44 -10.08
C LEU A 27 9.11 12.64 -10.15
N GLU A 28 9.62 13.50 -9.26
CA GLU A 28 11.05 13.71 -9.05
C GLU A 28 11.39 13.34 -7.62
N ILE A 29 12.25 12.33 -7.43
CA ILE A 29 12.71 11.92 -6.09
C ILE A 29 13.87 12.83 -5.70
N VAL A 30 13.62 13.82 -4.84
CA VAL A 30 14.64 14.82 -4.49
C VAL A 30 15.49 14.38 -3.30
N ALA A 31 14.90 13.62 -2.38
CA ALA A 31 15.59 13.16 -1.19
C ALA A 31 14.99 11.89 -0.58
N VAL A 32 15.83 11.16 0.15
CA VAL A 32 15.44 10.06 1.03
C VAL A 32 16.04 10.30 2.41
N ASN A 33 15.25 10.08 3.47
CA ASN A 33 15.74 10.16 4.84
C ASN A 33 15.92 8.74 5.42
N ALA A 34 17.16 8.41 5.81
CA ALA A 34 17.54 7.12 6.37
C ALA A 34 18.86 7.20 7.16
N SER A 35 18.98 6.35 8.19
CA SER A 35 20.13 6.34 9.11
C SER A 35 21.38 5.61 8.58
N TYR A 36 21.50 5.37 7.27
CA TYR A 36 22.60 4.59 6.67
C TYR A 36 23.31 5.37 5.56
N PRO A 37 24.59 5.08 5.27
CA PRO A 37 25.32 5.70 4.18
C PRO A 37 24.67 5.45 2.81
N ALA A 38 24.86 6.40 1.88
CA ALA A 38 24.27 6.34 0.54
C ALA A 38 24.68 5.09 -0.24
N GLU A 39 25.91 4.61 -0.06
CA GLU A 39 26.44 3.40 -0.68
C GLU A 39 25.66 2.15 -0.24
N THR A 40 25.32 2.07 1.04
CA THR A 40 24.50 0.96 1.58
C THR A 40 23.08 1.03 1.04
N LEU A 41 22.47 2.22 1.00
CA LEU A 41 21.11 2.41 0.50
C LEU A 41 21.02 2.14 -1.01
N ALA A 42 22.00 2.59 -1.79
CA ALA A 42 22.13 2.31 -3.22
C ALA A 42 22.28 0.81 -3.50
N HIS A 43 23.11 0.12 -2.72
CA HIS A 43 23.25 -1.34 -2.82
C HIS A 43 21.92 -2.06 -2.56
N LEU A 44 21.23 -1.74 -1.47
CA LEU A 44 19.94 -2.34 -1.11
C LEU A 44 18.79 -1.92 -2.04
N LEU A 45 18.93 -0.79 -2.74
CA LEU A 45 18.00 -0.38 -3.79
C LEU A 45 18.22 -1.21 -5.06
N ARG A 46 19.47 -1.52 -5.40
CA ARG A 46 19.83 -2.30 -6.59
C ARG A 46 19.52 -3.79 -6.43
N TYR A 47 19.87 -4.41 -5.31
CA TYR A 47 19.75 -5.84 -5.10
C TYR A 47 18.60 -6.18 -4.13
N ASP A 48 17.63 -6.98 -4.59
CA ASP A 48 16.48 -7.40 -3.78
C ASP A 48 16.24 -8.90 -3.92
N SER A 49 16.14 -9.62 -2.80
CA SER A 49 15.96 -11.08 -2.80
C SER A 49 14.58 -11.54 -3.27
N VAL A 50 13.57 -10.66 -3.23
CA VAL A 50 12.19 -11.00 -3.63
C VAL A 50 11.91 -10.44 -5.02
N HIS A 51 12.21 -9.15 -5.23
CA HIS A 51 11.85 -8.45 -6.48
C HIS A 51 12.99 -8.44 -7.50
N GLY A 52 14.07 -9.16 -7.24
CA GLY A 52 15.24 -9.21 -8.11
C GLY A 52 16.02 -7.91 -8.19
N ASN A 53 16.98 -7.91 -9.11
CA ASN A 53 17.84 -6.75 -9.33
C ASN A 53 17.09 -5.66 -10.09
N LEU A 54 17.26 -4.42 -9.66
CA LEU A 54 16.80 -3.27 -10.41
C LEU A 54 17.67 -3.09 -11.65
N ASP A 55 17.06 -3.12 -12.82
CA ASP A 55 17.74 -2.85 -14.10
C ASP A 55 17.89 -1.33 -14.33
N ALA A 56 18.72 -0.71 -13.48
CA ALA A 56 19.07 0.69 -13.58
C ALA A 56 20.52 0.88 -13.14
N ASP A 57 21.19 1.88 -13.73
CA ASP A 57 22.51 2.29 -13.29
C ASP A 57 22.40 3.06 -11.96
N ILE A 58 22.53 2.32 -10.86
CA ILE A 58 22.49 2.83 -9.49
C ILE A 58 23.92 2.92 -8.95
N SER A 59 24.30 4.13 -8.54
CA SER A 59 25.56 4.43 -7.86
C SER A 59 25.35 5.37 -6.68
N ALA A 60 26.40 5.64 -5.92
CA ALA A 60 26.37 6.59 -4.81
C ALA A 60 27.61 7.49 -4.84
N GLU A 61 27.42 8.77 -4.53
CA GLU A 61 28.49 9.77 -4.40
C GLU A 61 28.17 10.72 -3.23
N ALA A 62 29.12 10.91 -2.30
CA ALA A 62 29.08 11.97 -1.28
C ALA A 62 27.69 12.23 -0.64
N GLY A 63 27.05 11.19 -0.08
CA GLY A 63 25.73 11.33 0.56
C GLY A 63 24.54 11.45 -0.42
N THR A 64 24.72 11.05 -1.68
CA THR A 64 23.71 11.08 -2.73
C THR A 64 23.64 9.71 -3.41
N ILE A 65 22.43 9.26 -3.74
CA ILE A 65 22.21 8.11 -4.65
C ILE A 65 22.00 8.69 -6.06
N VAL A 66 22.68 8.13 -7.05
CA VAL A 66 22.55 8.55 -8.45
C VAL A 66 21.89 7.43 -9.25
N TYR A 67 20.85 7.78 -10.01
CA TYR A 67 20.17 6.86 -10.93
C TYR A 67 19.90 7.56 -12.26
N ALA A 68 20.34 6.97 -13.38
CA ALA A 68 20.14 7.57 -14.72
C ALA A 68 20.51 9.08 -14.80
N GLY A 69 21.58 9.48 -14.10
CA GLY A 69 22.03 10.88 -14.00
C GLY A 69 21.24 11.78 -13.03
N LYS A 70 20.12 11.31 -12.48
CA LYS A 70 19.33 12.01 -11.44
C LYS A 70 19.93 11.77 -10.06
N LYS A 71 19.90 12.79 -9.21
CA LYS A 71 20.51 12.78 -7.87
C LYS A 71 19.42 12.76 -6.79
N ILE A 72 19.53 11.83 -5.85
CA ILE A 72 18.68 11.71 -4.68
C ILE A 72 19.53 11.99 -3.44
N ARG A 73 19.27 13.11 -2.75
CA ARG A 73 20.01 13.45 -1.52
C ARG A 73 19.65 12.48 -0.39
N VAL A 74 20.65 11.91 0.27
CA VAL A 74 20.44 11.10 1.48
C VAL A 74 20.54 12.01 2.70
N ILE A 75 19.51 11.98 3.54
CA ILE A 75 19.40 12.73 4.78
C ILE A 75 19.40 11.71 5.93
N GLY A 76 19.99 12.06 7.07
CA GLY A 76 20.12 11.18 8.24
C GLY A 76 19.52 11.77 9.51
N GLU A 77 18.40 12.49 9.40
CA GLU A 77 17.76 13.20 10.52
C GLU A 77 16.64 12.35 11.16
N ARG A 78 16.59 12.31 12.49
CA ARG A 78 15.61 11.52 13.25
C ARG A 78 14.36 12.30 13.61
N ASN A 79 14.46 13.62 13.69
CA ASN A 79 13.35 14.51 14.01
C ASN A 79 12.71 15.08 12.72
N PRO A 80 11.47 14.69 12.36
CA PRO A 80 10.86 15.13 11.13
C PRO A 80 10.75 16.65 10.95
N ALA A 81 10.61 17.39 12.05
CA ALA A 81 10.52 18.86 12.02
C ALA A 81 11.85 19.56 11.67
N GLN A 82 12.98 18.85 11.72
CA GLN A 82 14.31 19.36 11.36
C GLN A 82 14.74 18.96 9.96
N LEU A 83 13.89 18.23 9.23
CA LEU A 83 14.21 17.84 7.87
C LEU A 83 14.19 19.06 6.93
N PRO A 84 15.10 19.16 5.95
CA PRO A 84 15.25 20.33 5.09
C PRO A 84 14.21 20.36 3.94
N TRP A 85 12.94 20.04 4.20
CA TRP A 85 11.92 19.94 3.15
C TRP A 85 11.65 21.27 2.45
N LYS A 86 11.65 22.38 3.21
CA LYS A 86 11.56 23.73 2.66
C LYS A 86 12.73 24.08 1.73
N GLU A 87 13.97 23.75 2.14
CA GLU A 87 15.18 24.02 1.34
C GLU A 87 15.16 23.21 0.03
N LEU A 88 14.62 21.99 0.09
CA LEU A 88 14.58 21.07 -1.04
C LEU A 88 13.34 21.24 -1.93
N ASP A 89 12.43 22.17 -1.58
CA ASP A 89 11.17 22.41 -2.27
C ASP A 89 10.36 21.11 -2.46
N VAL A 90 10.07 20.43 -1.35
CA VAL A 90 9.33 19.16 -1.35
C VAL A 90 7.84 19.42 -1.39
N ASP A 91 7.16 18.91 -2.43
CA ASP A 91 5.70 18.95 -2.51
C ASP A 91 5.07 17.87 -1.64
N VAL A 92 5.52 16.62 -1.79
CA VAL A 92 4.91 15.46 -1.11
C VAL A 92 5.98 14.66 -0.38
N VAL A 93 5.79 14.48 0.93
CA VAL A 93 6.56 13.49 1.70
C VAL A 93 5.82 12.16 1.73
N ILE A 94 6.50 11.08 1.37
CA ILE A 94 6.05 9.72 1.59
C ILE A 94 6.62 9.25 2.93
N GLU A 95 5.75 9.15 3.94
CA GLU A 95 6.08 8.72 5.29
C GLU A 95 6.04 7.18 5.39
N ALA A 96 7.22 6.56 5.27
CA ALA A 96 7.44 5.12 5.19
C ALA A 96 8.26 4.55 6.36
N THR A 97 8.41 5.30 7.46
CA THR A 97 9.09 4.80 8.68
C THR A 97 8.21 3.85 9.48
N GLY A 98 6.89 3.98 9.36
CA GLY A 98 5.90 3.28 10.20
C GLY A 98 5.80 3.82 11.63
N LYS A 99 6.52 4.91 11.96
CA LYS A 99 6.53 5.55 13.29
C LYS A 99 5.60 6.75 13.36
N PHE A 100 5.59 7.59 12.32
CA PHE A 100 4.84 8.86 12.30
C PHE A 100 3.50 8.68 11.57
N CYS A 101 2.63 7.84 12.13
CA CYS A 101 1.37 7.42 11.51
C CYS A 101 0.12 8.11 12.10
N SER A 102 0.26 9.31 12.68
CA SER A 102 -0.86 10.12 13.15
C SER A 102 -0.79 11.53 12.57
N GLN A 103 -1.91 12.26 12.53
CA GLN A 103 -1.89 13.67 12.11
C GLN A 103 -0.86 14.48 12.91
N GLU A 104 -0.88 14.41 14.23
CA GLU A 104 0.10 15.10 15.09
C GLU A 104 1.56 14.81 14.72
N THR A 105 1.89 13.53 14.50
CA THR A 105 3.27 13.11 14.28
C THR A 105 3.73 13.33 12.83
N ALA A 106 2.82 13.22 11.87
CA ALA A 106 3.09 13.47 10.46
C ALA A 106 3.10 14.98 10.12
N SER A 107 2.37 15.82 10.87
CA SER A 107 2.38 17.28 10.72
C SER A 107 3.77 17.89 10.86
N LEU A 108 4.68 17.23 11.58
CA LEU A 108 6.08 17.64 11.68
C LEU A 108 6.77 17.77 10.31
N HIS A 109 6.32 17.02 9.29
CA HIS A 109 6.80 17.19 7.91
C HIS A 109 6.30 18.48 7.27
N LEU A 110 5.07 18.90 7.59
CA LEU A 110 4.50 20.17 7.13
C LEU A 110 5.24 21.34 7.80
N ASP A 111 5.53 21.22 9.10
CA ASP A 111 6.32 22.20 9.85
C ASP A 111 7.74 22.38 9.25
N ALA A 112 8.34 21.28 8.77
CA ALA A 112 9.61 21.26 8.05
C ALA A 112 9.53 21.84 6.61
N GLY A 113 8.33 22.13 6.12
CA GLY A 113 8.06 22.83 4.87
C GLY A 113 7.62 21.98 3.69
N ALA A 114 7.29 20.70 3.90
CA ALA A 114 6.60 19.93 2.86
C ALA A 114 5.14 20.41 2.70
N LYS A 115 4.57 20.36 1.49
CA LYS A 115 3.18 20.79 1.27
C LYS A 115 2.16 19.72 1.69
N LYS A 116 2.48 18.44 1.49
CA LYS A 116 1.59 17.29 1.72
C LYS A 116 2.35 16.07 2.26
N VAL A 117 1.62 15.17 2.93
CA VAL A 117 2.16 13.90 3.46
C VAL A 117 1.27 12.72 3.05
N VAL A 118 1.90 11.67 2.54
CA VAL A 118 1.28 10.36 2.26
C VAL A 118 1.88 9.31 3.18
N ILE A 119 1.06 8.76 4.08
CA ILE A 119 1.49 7.74 5.06
C ILE A 119 1.32 6.35 4.45
N THR A 120 2.37 5.52 4.52
CA THR A 120 2.38 4.14 3.99
C THR A 120 1.94 3.09 5.01
N ALA A 121 0.98 3.45 5.87
CA ALA A 121 0.40 2.60 6.91
C ALA A 121 -0.97 3.16 7.32
N PRO A 122 -1.82 2.38 8.04
CA PRO A 122 -3.05 2.89 8.61
C PRO A 122 -2.79 4.11 9.51
N GLY A 123 -3.39 5.24 9.12
CA GLY A 123 -3.29 6.50 9.84
C GLY A 123 -4.13 6.53 11.12
N LYS A 124 -3.80 7.45 12.03
CA LYS A 124 -4.61 7.77 13.21
C LYS A 124 -4.99 9.23 13.17
N ASN A 125 -6.29 9.51 13.16
CA ASN A 125 -6.85 10.85 13.06
C ASN A 125 -6.24 11.63 11.89
N VAL A 126 -5.98 10.98 10.77
CA VAL A 126 -5.47 11.64 9.54
C VAL A 126 -6.64 12.26 8.79
N ASP A 127 -6.36 13.17 7.86
CA ASP A 127 -7.42 13.90 7.14
C ASP A 127 -8.29 12.94 6.32
N ALA A 128 -7.66 11.98 5.64
CA ALA A 128 -8.35 10.94 4.91
C ALA A 128 -7.55 9.63 4.82
N THR A 129 -8.25 8.50 4.90
CA THR A 129 -7.75 7.18 4.50
C THR A 129 -8.24 6.91 3.07
N ILE A 130 -7.32 6.78 2.12
CA ILE A 130 -7.62 6.64 0.69
C ILE A 130 -7.11 5.29 0.19
N VAL A 131 -7.97 4.61 -0.58
CA VAL A 131 -7.64 3.42 -1.37
C VAL A 131 -7.99 3.72 -2.83
N MET A 132 -6.97 3.69 -3.68
CA MET A 132 -7.10 3.99 -5.11
C MET A 132 -8.07 3.04 -5.81
N GLY A 133 -8.95 3.59 -6.66
CA GLY A 133 -10.01 2.86 -7.36
C GLY A 133 -11.27 2.61 -6.50
N VAL A 134 -11.24 2.95 -5.20
CA VAL A 134 -12.35 2.70 -4.29
C VAL A 134 -12.96 4.01 -3.82
N ASN A 135 -12.19 4.84 -3.11
CA ASN A 135 -12.65 6.10 -2.53
C ASN A 135 -11.72 7.28 -2.83
N ASP A 136 -10.76 7.15 -3.73
CA ASP A 136 -9.80 8.21 -4.10
C ASP A 136 -10.44 9.52 -4.56
N ARG A 137 -11.67 9.46 -5.07
CA ARG A 137 -12.48 10.65 -5.40
C ARG A 137 -12.81 11.55 -4.20
N ILE A 138 -12.66 11.09 -2.96
CA ILE A 138 -12.89 11.92 -1.76
C ILE A 138 -11.72 12.87 -1.48
N TYR A 139 -10.61 12.75 -2.21
CA TYR A 139 -9.46 13.60 -1.97
C TYR A 139 -9.78 15.07 -2.31
N GLU A 140 -9.69 15.94 -1.30
CA GLU A 140 -9.90 17.38 -1.43
C GLU A 140 -8.58 18.09 -1.09
N SER A 141 -7.95 18.72 -2.08
CA SER A 141 -6.62 19.32 -1.95
C SER A 141 -6.53 20.39 -0.87
N ASP A 142 -7.61 21.10 -0.61
CA ASP A 142 -7.57 22.29 0.26
C ASP A 142 -7.68 21.93 1.74
N VAL A 143 -8.14 20.72 2.05
CA VAL A 143 -8.35 20.25 3.43
C VAL A 143 -7.58 18.98 3.76
N HIS A 144 -7.25 18.14 2.77
CA HIS A 144 -6.48 16.92 2.99
C HIS A 144 -4.99 17.16 2.77
N HIS A 145 -4.26 17.40 3.86
CA HIS A 145 -2.81 17.62 3.85
C HIS A 145 -2.03 16.37 4.21
N ILE A 146 -2.58 15.53 5.09
CA ILE A 146 -2.00 14.31 5.59
C ILE A 146 -2.98 13.17 5.31
N VAL A 147 -2.66 12.35 4.32
CA VAL A 147 -3.49 11.21 3.92
C VAL A 147 -2.79 9.89 4.20
N SER A 148 -3.57 8.84 4.43
CA SER A 148 -3.08 7.48 4.60
C SER A 148 -3.46 6.64 3.38
N ASN A 149 -2.50 5.88 2.85
CA ASN A 149 -2.76 4.86 1.82
C ASN A 149 -3.28 3.54 2.44
N ALA A 150 -3.85 3.58 3.64
CA ALA A 150 -4.28 2.42 4.42
C ALA A 150 -3.16 1.35 4.58
N SER A 151 -3.52 0.06 4.55
CA SER A 151 -2.58 -1.07 4.55
C SER A 151 -2.64 -1.86 3.25
N CYS A 152 -1.64 -2.70 3.00
CA CYS A 152 -1.63 -3.65 1.87
C CYS A 152 -2.88 -4.56 1.86
N THR A 153 -3.26 -5.15 3.00
CA THR A 153 -4.48 -5.96 3.08
C THR A 153 -5.74 -5.14 2.82
N THR A 154 -5.80 -3.87 3.24
CA THR A 154 -6.97 -3.01 2.94
C THR A 154 -7.04 -2.69 1.45
N ASN A 155 -5.90 -2.42 0.81
CA ASN A 155 -5.82 -2.19 -0.63
C ASN A 155 -6.23 -3.43 -1.44
N CYS A 156 -5.97 -4.64 -0.94
CA CYS A 156 -6.49 -5.86 -1.55
C CYS A 156 -7.99 -6.05 -1.28
N LEU A 157 -8.43 -5.91 -0.02
CA LEU A 157 -9.79 -6.22 0.40
C LEU A 157 -10.83 -5.23 -0.13
N ALA A 158 -10.53 -3.92 -0.13
CA ALA A 158 -11.54 -2.89 -0.44
C ALA A 158 -12.05 -2.93 -1.89
N PRO A 159 -11.21 -3.10 -2.93
CA PRO A 159 -11.69 -3.30 -4.30
C PRO A 159 -12.54 -4.56 -4.44
N VAL A 160 -12.15 -5.67 -3.81
CA VAL A 160 -12.89 -6.94 -3.84
C VAL A 160 -14.28 -6.77 -3.23
N VAL A 161 -14.34 -6.13 -2.07
CA VAL A 161 -15.59 -5.83 -1.36
C VAL A 161 -16.46 -4.88 -2.18
N LYS A 162 -15.89 -3.83 -2.78
CA LYS A 162 -16.63 -2.89 -3.64
C LYS A 162 -17.30 -3.61 -4.81
N VAL A 163 -16.59 -4.47 -5.52
CA VAL A 163 -17.16 -5.24 -6.65
C VAL A 163 -18.31 -6.13 -6.20
N LEU A 164 -18.14 -6.88 -5.11
CA LEU A 164 -19.19 -7.77 -4.60
C LEU A 164 -20.40 -7.00 -4.06
N ASP A 165 -20.16 -5.92 -3.33
CA ASP A 165 -21.23 -5.13 -2.72
C ASP A 165 -22.07 -4.38 -3.75
N GLU A 166 -21.44 -3.78 -4.76
CA GLU A 166 -22.15 -3.07 -5.82
C GLU A 166 -22.92 -4.00 -6.76
N ARG A 167 -22.56 -5.29 -6.81
CA ARG A 167 -23.20 -6.29 -7.67
C ARG A 167 -24.23 -7.13 -6.95
N PHE A 168 -24.02 -7.45 -5.68
CA PHE A 168 -24.82 -8.45 -4.95
C PHE A 168 -25.31 -8.00 -3.58
N THR A 169 -24.90 -6.80 -3.11
CA THR A 169 -25.19 -6.21 -1.80
C THR A 169 -24.77 -7.11 -0.62
N ILE A 170 -23.73 -6.70 0.10
CA ILE A 170 -23.21 -7.45 1.24
C ILE A 170 -24.05 -7.20 2.51
N LYS A 171 -24.49 -8.29 3.14
CA LYS A 171 -25.12 -8.27 4.47
C LYS A 171 -24.08 -8.22 5.57
N ASN A 172 -23.16 -9.18 5.55
CA ASN A 172 -22.04 -9.28 6.47
C ASN A 172 -20.98 -10.24 5.91
N GLY A 173 -19.85 -10.34 6.58
CA GLY A 173 -18.83 -11.32 6.23
C GLY A 173 -17.62 -11.31 7.14
N LEU A 174 -16.80 -12.33 6.94
CA LEU A 174 -15.54 -12.52 7.63
C LEU A 174 -14.42 -12.67 6.62
N MET A 175 -13.27 -12.12 6.96
CA MET A 175 -12.07 -12.27 6.16
C MET A 175 -10.91 -12.83 6.98
N THR A 176 -10.10 -13.66 6.34
CA THR A 176 -8.80 -14.08 6.87
C THR A 176 -7.74 -13.74 5.83
N THR A 177 -6.69 -13.04 6.22
CA THR A 177 -5.52 -12.95 5.34
C THR A 177 -4.48 -13.99 5.74
N VAL A 178 -4.11 -14.86 4.80
CA VAL A 178 -2.91 -15.68 4.91
C VAL A 178 -1.78 -14.82 4.36
N HIS A 179 -0.94 -14.34 5.27
CA HIS A 179 -0.05 -13.23 4.98
C HIS A 179 1.40 -13.62 5.19
N SER A 180 2.27 -13.28 4.25
CA SER A 180 3.72 -13.37 4.43
C SER A 180 4.19 -12.68 5.71
N PHE A 181 5.29 -13.16 6.29
CA PHE A 181 5.89 -12.46 7.43
C PHE A 181 6.46 -11.09 7.00
N THR A 182 6.66 -10.20 7.96
CA THR A 182 7.19 -8.85 7.74
C THR A 182 8.30 -8.57 8.74
N ASN A 183 8.93 -7.39 8.66
CA ASN A 183 10.01 -6.99 9.59
C ASN A 183 9.58 -6.86 11.06
N ASP A 184 8.28 -6.82 11.35
CA ASP A 184 7.77 -6.73 12.73
C ASP A 184 7.69 -8.13 13.41
N GLN A 185 7.80 -9.23 12.64
CA GLN A 185 7.99 -10.58 13.17
C GLN A 185 9.46 -10.86 13.52
N LYS A 186 9.71 -11.91 14.31
CA LYS A 186 11.05 -12.30 14.73
C LYS A 186 11.55 -13.51 13.95
N ASN A 187 12.82 -13.47 13.54
CA ASN A 187 13.51 -14.60 12.89
C ASN A 187 13.67 -15.80 13.85
N ILE A 188 13.92 -15.52 15.12
CA ILE A 188 14.00 -16.49 16.22
C ILE A 188 13.18 -15.96 17.40
N ASP A 189 12.81 -16.82 18.35
CA ASP A 189 11.99 -16.43 19.50
C ASP A 189 12.63 -15.24 20.27
N ASN A 190 11.93 -14.10 20.36
CA ASN A 190 12.45 -12.84 20.90
C ASN A 190 11.28 -11.92 21.41
N PRO A 191 11.47 -11.02 22.39
CA PRO A 191 10.35 -10.25 22.95
C PRO A 191 9.56 -9.44 21.93
N HIS A 192 8.24 -9.48 22.10
CA HIS A 192 7.27 -8.72 21.33
C HIS A 192 6.00 -8.53 22.17
N LYS A 193 5.28 -7.41 22.00
CA LYS A 193 4.06 -7.08 22.76
C LYS A 193 2.92 -8.08 22.52
N ASP A 194 2.84 -8.63 21.31
CA ASP A 194 2.01 -9.77 20.95
C ASP A 194 2.88 -11.04 21.03
N LEU A 195 2.64 -11.87 22.05
CA LEU A 195 3.42 -13.07 22.33
C LEU A 195 3.36 -14.12 21.21
N ARG A 196 2.32 -14.11 20.36
CA ARG A 196 2.28 -15.00 19.20
C ARG A 196 3.33 -14.59 18.17
N ARG A 197 3.53 -13.29 18.01
CA ARG A 197 4.51 -12.69 17.08
C ARG A 197 5.93 -12.65 17.64
N ALA A 198 6.11 -13.05 18.91
CA ALA A 198 7.41 -13.28 19.52
C ALA A 198 8.06 -14.58 19.01
N ARG A 199 7.31 -15.46 18.33
CA ARG A 199 7.79 -16.77 17.84
C ARG A 199 8.47 -16.67 16.47
N GLY A 200 9.41 -17.58 16.18
CA GLY A 200 10.15 -17.65 14.91
C GLY A 200 9.25 -17.70 13.66
N CYS A 201 9.37 -16.70 12.79
CA CYS A 201 8.48 -16.46 11.66
C CYS A 201 8.60 -17.47 10.51
N THR A 202 9.73 -18.16 10.40
CA THR A 202 9.97 -19.18 9.36
C THR A 202 9.55 -20.59 9.79
N GLN A 203 9.05 -20.74 11.02
CA GLN A 203 8.75 -22.04 11.65
C GLN A 203 7.31 -22.14 12.16
N SER A 204 6.49 -21.10 11.97
CA SER A 204 5.18 -20.99 12.61
C SER A 204 4.13 -20.39 11.68
N ILE A 205 2.89 -20.86 11.82
CA ILE A 205 1.69 -20.14 11.40
C ILE A 205 1.24 -19.32 12.62
N ILE A 206 1.27 -17.99 12.51
CA ILE A 206 1.07 -17.08 13.66
C ILE A 206 -0.27 -16.33 13.49
N PRO A 207 -1.30 -16.66 14.28
CA PRO A 207 -2.56 -15.93 14.24
C PRO A 207 -2.46 -14.58 14.94
N THR A 208 -2.94 -13.52 14.31
CA THR A 208 -2.93 -12.16 14.87
C THR A 208 -4.14 -11.35 14.41
N THR A 209 -4.39 -10.23 15.08
CA THR A 209 -5.46 -9.30 14.70
C THR A 209 -5.04 -8.48 13.47
N THR A 210 -6.02 -8.02 12.70
CA THR A 210 -5.80 -7.15 11.54
C THR A 210 -6.66 -5.90 11.66
N GLY A 211 -6.10 -4.75 11.27
CA GLY A 211 -6.82 -3.49 11.19
C GLY A 211 -7.63 -3.31 9.89
N ALA A 212 -7.51 -4.24 8.93
CA ALA A 212 -8.08 -4.08 7.59
C ALA A 212 -9.59 -3.87 7.61
N ALA A 213 -10.33 -4.61 8.43
CA ALA A 213 -11.78 -4.46 8.55
C ALA A 213 -12.19 -3.10 9.14
N LYS A 214 -11.39 -2.56 10.09
CA LYS A 214 -11.63 -1.22 10.64
C LYS A 214 -11.38 -0.14 9.59
N ALA A 215 -10.27 -0.24 8.84
CA ALA A 215 -9.97 0.69 7.75
C ALA A 215 -11.00 0.61 6.62
N LEU A 216 -11.54 -0.58 6.35
CA LEU A 216 -12.61 -0.77 5.37
C LEU A 216 -13.86 0.04 5.73
N ALA A 217 -14.19 0.19 7.02
CA ALA A 217 -15.32 1.01 7.46
C ALA A 217 -15.09 2.52 7.27
N GLU A 218 -13.84 2.97 7.12
CA GLU A 218 -13.51 4.35 6.75
C GLU A 218 -13.62 4.54 5.22
N VAL A 219 -13.21 3.53 4.45
CA VAL A 219 -13.17 3.56 2.98
C VAL A 219 -14.54 3.29 2.34
N LEU A 220 -15.34 2.42 2.94
CA LEU A 220 -16.71 2.04 2.52
C LEU A 220 -17.67 2.17 3.73
N PRO A 221 -18.11 3.40 4.07
CA PRO A 221 -18.82 3.66 5.33
C PRO A 221 -20.15 2.91 5.50
N HIS A 222 -20.85 2.61 4.41
CA HIS A 222 -22.11 1.84 4.43
C HIS A 222 -21.91 0.37 4.80
N LEU A 223 -20.67 -0.11 4.86
CA LEU A 223 -20.29 -1.45 5.33
C LEU A 223 -19.75 -1.47 6.77
N LYS A 224 -19.80 -0.33 7.48
CA LYS A 224 -19.35 -0.24 8.87
C LYS A 224 -20.07 -1.26 9.77
N GLY A 225 -19.29 -2.11 10.41
CA GLY A 225 -19.79 -3.16 11.30
C GLY A 225 -20.28 -4.44 10.61
N LYS A 226 -20.31 -4.48 9.27
CA LYS A 226 -20.72 -5.67 8.51
C LYS A 226 -19.57 -6.65 8.27
N LEU A 227 -18.33 -6.17 8.27
CA LEU A 227 -17.15 -6.97 7.93
C LEU A 227 -16.15 -6.97 9.09
N HIS A 228 -15.59 -8.14 9.39
CA HIS A 228 -14.51 -8.31 10.36
C HIS A 228 -13.48 -9.32 9.84
N GLY A 229 -12.29 -9.39 10.43
CA GLY A 229 -11.34 -10.43 10.06
C GLY A 229 -10.16 -10.62 10.99
N MET A 230 -9.26 -11.51 10.57
CA MET A 230 -8.00 -11.82 11.24
C MET A 230 -6.88 -12.09 10.22
N ALA A 231 -5.66 -12.29 10.71
CA ALA A 231 -4.52 -12.66 9.89
C ALA A 231 -3.84 -13.93 10.41
N LEU A 232 -3.35 -14.75 9.50
CA LEU A 232 -2.45 -15.86 9.74
C LEU A 232 -1.12 -15.55 9.06
N ARG A 233 -0.06 -15.32 9.85
CA ARG A 233 1.28 -15.07 9.29
C ARG A 233 1.95 -16.40 8.98
N VAL A 234 2.45 -16.57 7.77
CA VAL A 234 3.02 -17.84 7.31
C VAL A 234 4.48 -17.69 6.85
N PRO A 235 5.27 -18.79 6.80
CA PRO A 235 6.68 -18.80 6.39
C PRO A 235 6.96 -18.51 4.90
N THR A 236 6.40 -17.42 4.37
CA THR A 236 6.71 -16.89 3.02
C THR A 236 7.19 -15.45 3.15
N PRO A 237 8.20 -15.03 2.36
CA PRO A 237 8.82 -13.72 2.49
C PRO A 237 8.01 -12.61 1.82
N ASN A 238 7.17 -12.95 0.84
CA ASN A 238 6.31 -12.03 0.11
C ASN A 238 5.11 -12.74 -0.51
N VAL A 239 4.14 -11.94 -0.94
CA VAL A 239 2.82 -12.31 -1.42
C VAL A 239 1.95 -12.84 -0.30
N SER A 240 0.71 -12.37 -0.31
CA SER A 240 -0.32 -12.72 0.64
C SER A 240 -1.62 -12.94 -0.10
N LEU A 241 -2.61 -13.54 0.58
CA LEU A 241 -3.97 -13.64 0.04
C LEU A 241 -4.98 -13.20 1.08
N VAL A 242 -6.12 -12.74 0.60
CA VAL A 242 -7.35 -12.56 1.34
C VAL A 242 -8.27 -13.72 1.01
N ASP A 243 -8.75 -14.38 2.05
CA ASP A 243 -9.91 -15.26 2.04
C ASP A 243 -11.09 -14.44 2.55
N LEU A 244 -12.07 -14.15 1.68
CA LEU A 244 -13.27 -13.40 2.03
C LEU A 244 -14.50 -14.29 1.89
N VAL A 245 -15.27 -14.42 2.96
CA VAL A 245 -16.56 -15.10 2.99
C VAL A 245 -17.64 -14.09 3.36
N VAL A 246 -18.64 -13.90 2.49
CA VAL A 246 -19.72 -12.92 2.66
C VAL A 246 -21.08 -13.55 2.42
N ASP A 247 -22.06 -13.11 3.21
CA ASP A 247 -23.48 -13.33 2.93
C ASP A 247 -24.02 -12.14 2.12
N VAL A 248 -24.72 -12.43 1.03
CA VAL A 248 -25.30 -11.42 0.11
C VAL A 248 -26.84 -11.45 0.14
N GLU A 249 -27.48 -10.40 -0.39
CA GLU A 249 -28.94 -10.32 -0.45
C GLU A 249 -29.53 -11.18 -1.56
N GLU A 250 -28.92 -11.06 -2.74
CA GLU A 250 -29.36 -11.68 -3.98
C GLU A 250 -28.88 -13.14 -4.08
N SER A 251 -29.61 -13.94 -4.88
CA SER A 251 -29.16 -15.30 -5.22
C SER A 251 -28.18 -15.24 -6.39
N VAL A 252 -27.02 -15.88 -6.24
CA VAL A 252 -25.89 -15.81 -7.16
C VAL A 252 -25.34 -17.21 -7.48
N THR A 253 -24.57 -17.32 -8.57
CA THR A 253 -23.74 -18.49 -8.89
C THR A 253 -22.25 -18.11 -8.93
N ALA A 254 -21.35 -19.11 -8.92
CA ALA A 254 -19.91 -18.86 -8.98
C ALA A 254 -19.52 -18.17 -10.30
N GLU A 255 -20.17 -18.52 -11.41
CA GLU A 255 -19.97 -17.92 -12.72
C GLU A 255 -20.32 -16.43 -12.70
N GLN A 256 -21.45 -16.05 -12.09
CA GLN A 256 -21.85 -14.64 -11.96
C GLN A 256 -20.86 -13.84 -11.11
N VAL A 257 -20.34 -14.43 -10.03
CA VAL A 257 -19.31 -13.80 -9.20
C VAL A 257 -18.02 -13.60 -10.00
N ASN A 258 -17.58 -14.62 -10.73
CA ASN A 258 -16.38 -14.56 -11.57
C ASN A 258 -16.53 -13.54 -12.71
N ASP A 259 -17.69 -13.49 -13.36
CA ASP A 259 -17.99 -12.51 -14.42
C ASP A 259 -18.00 -11.07 -13.89
N ALA A 260 -18.49 -10.86 -12.67
CA ALA A 260 -18.43 -9.54 -12.02
C ALA A 260 -16.98 -9.06 -11.88
N PHE A 261 -16.06 -9.94 -11.45
CA PHE A 261 -14.64 -9.60 -11.33
C PHE A 261 -13.92 -9.45 -12.65
N ARG A 262 -14.20 -10.31 -13.65
CA ARG A 262 -13.70 -10.13 -15.03
C ARG A 262 -14.08 -8.75 -15.57
N THR A 263 -15.37 -8.41 -15.47
CA THR A 263 -15.89 -7.14 -15.94
C THR A 263 -15.22 -5.96 -15.23
N ALA A 264 -15.10 -6.02 -13.90
CA ALA A 264 -14.46 -4.96 -13.12
C ALA A 264 -12.98 -4.79 -13.51
N ALA A 265 -12.24 -5.89 -13.67
CA ALA A 265 -10.82 -5.86 -14.07
C ALA A 265 -10.58 -5.24 -15.46
N GLU A 266 -11.56 -5.33 -16.36
CA GLU A 266 -11.50 -4.75 -17.70
C GLU A 266 -12.02 -3.30 -17.76
N THR A 267 -12.79 -2.86 -16.76
CA THR A 267 -13.51 -1.59 -16.77
C THR A 267 -13.09 -0.67 -15.62
N ASP A 268 -13.93 -0.51 -14.60
CA ASP A 268 -13.81 0.49 -13.53
C ASP A 268 -12.72 0.18 -12.50
N MET A 269 -12.24 -1.07 -12.44
CA MET A 269 -11.14 -1.51 -11.58
C MET A 269 -9.87 -1.86 -12.34
N ARG A 270 -9.77 -1.46 -13.62
CA ARG A 270 -8.59 -1.75 -14.45
C ARG A 270 -7.30 -1.23 -13.81
N GLY A 271 -6.33 -2.12 -13.65
CA GLY A 271 -5.04 -1.82 -13.01
C GLY A 271 -5.05 -1.88 -11.48
N ILE A 272 -6.22 -1.99 -10.85
CA ILE A 272 -6.39 -2.21 -9.41
C ILE A 272 -6.75 -3.66 -9.12
N VAL A 273 -7.71 -4.22 -9.88
CA VAL A 273 -8.13 -5.61 -9.81
C VAL A 273 -7.75 -6.34 -11.10
N SER A 274 -7.28 -7.57 -10.95
CA SER A 274 -7.10 -8.55 -12.01
C SER A 274 -7.87 -9.83 -11.67
N TYR A 275 -8.09 -10.68 -12.68
CA TYR A 275 -8.77 -11.96 -12.55
C TYR A 275 -7.92 -13.04 -13.22
N SER A 276 -7.80 -14.21 -12.61
CA SER A 276 -7.07 -15.35 -13.17
C SER A 276 -7.82 -16.66 -12.94
N GLU A 277 -7.81 -17.52 -13.97
CA GLU A 277 -8.22 -18.94 -13.91
C GLU A 277 -7.02 -19.88 -14.09
N GLU A 278 -5.80 -19.34 -14.05
CA GLU A 278 -4.58 -20.14 -14.08
C GLU A 278 -4.33 -20.75 -12.68
N PRO A 279 -3.86 -22.00 -12.60
CA PRO A 279 -3.60 -22.70 -11.33
C PRO A 279 -2.29 -22.22 -10.68
N LEU A 280 -2.24 -20.95 -10.29
CA LEU A 280 -1.06 -20.27 -9.75
C LEU A 280 -0.95 -20.39 -8.22
N VAL A 281 0.24 -20.12 -7.70
CA VAL A 281 0.54 -20.07 -6.25
C VAL A 281 1.24 -18.76 -5.87
N SER A 282 1.56 -18.58 -4.59
CA SER A 282 2.01 -17.28 -4.06
C SER A 282 3.17 -16.66 -4.82
N ILE A 283 4.20 -17.42 -5.18
CA ILE A 283 5.40 -16.88 -5.82
C ILE A 283 5.09 -16.24 -7.19
N ASP A 284 4.08 -16.75 -7.90
CA ASP A 284 3.71 -16.30 -9.25
C ASP A 284 3.13 -14.87 -9.25
N TYR A 285 2.67 -14.40 -8.09
CA TYR A 285 2.17 -13.05 -7.91
C TYR A 285 3.25 -12.05 -7.45
N THR A 286 4.51 -12.48 -7.33
CA THR A 286 5.60 -11.59 -6.93
C THR A 286 5.80 -10.50 -7.98
N THR A 287 5.88 -9.25 -7.53
CA THR A 287 6.00 -8.06 -8.38
C THR A 287 4.77 -7.80 -9.26
N THR A 288 3.60 -8.35 -8.89
CA THR A 288 2.33 -7.94 -9.51
C THR A 288 1.93 -6.54 -9.03
N ALA A 289 1.56 -5.67 -9.97
CA ALA A 289 1.28 -4.26 -9.69
C ALA A 289 -0.15 -4.01 -9.21
N GLN A 290 -1.06 -4.96 -9.44
CA GLN A 290 -2.46 -4.88 -9.04
C GLN A 290 -2.58 -4.98 -7.51
N SER A 291 -3.63 -4.38 -6.97
CA SER A 291 -3.92 -4.45 -5.54
C SER A 291 -4.58 -5.76 -5.14
N ALA A 292 -5.32 -6.39 -6.06
CA ALA A 292 -5.93 -7.70 -5.88
C ALA A 292 -5.97 -8.47 -7.20
N THR A 293 -5.54 -9.74 -7.18
CA THR A 293 -5.79 -10.70 -8.26
C THR A 293 -6.75 -11.76 -7.76
N ILE A 294 -7.95 -11.83 -8.34
CA ILE A 294 -8.97 -12.83 -7.99
C ILE A 294 -8.57 -14.19 -8.53
N ASP A 295 -8.62 -15.19 -7.67
CA ASP A 295 -8.44 -16.60 -8.01
C ASP A 295 -9.79 -17.20 -8.36
N GLY A 296 -10.11 -17.21 -9.66
CA GLY A 296 -11.40 -17.62 -10.19
C GLY A 296 -11.70 -19.10 -10.02
N LEU A 297 -10.66 -19.95 -9.93
CA LEU A 297 -10.79 -21.39 -9.68
C LEU A 297 -11.27 -21.68 -8.25
N SER A 298 -11.00 -20.76 -7.32
CA SER A 298 -11.30 -20.90 -5.90
C SER A 298 -12.63 -20.27 -5.47
N THR A 299 -13.39 -19.68 -6.41
CA THR A 299 -14.70 -19.09 -6.12
C THR A 299 -15.71 -20.17 -5.74
N ILE A 300 -16.30 -20.02 -4.56
CA ILE A 300 -17.32 -20.95 -4.05
C ILE A 300 -18.59 -20.16 -3.74
N VAL A 301 -19.73 -20.69 -4.15
CA VAL A 301 -21.05 -20.21 -3.73
C VAL A 301 -21.79 -21.33 -3.00
N MET A 302 -22.18 -21.06 -1.75
CA MET A 302 -22.98 -21.96 -0.93
C MET A 302 -24.41 -21.44 -0.82
N GLU A 303 -25.38 -22.34 -1.06
CA GLU A 303 -26.83 -22.07 -0.98
C GLU A 303 -27.27 -20.82 -1.77
N GLY A 304 -26.54 -20.49 -2.83
CA GLY A 304 -26.78 -19.33 -3.68
C GLY A 304 -26.61 -17.96 -3.01
N LYS A 305 -26.23 -17.86 -1.74
CA LYS A 305 -26.19 -16.58 -1.00
C LYS A 305 -24.94 -16.35 -0.16
N LYS A 306 -24.07 -17.34 -0.08
CA LYS A 306 -22.80 -17.24 0.64
C LYS A 306 -21.66 -17.40 -0.34
N ILE A 307 -20.94 -16.32 -0.57
CA ILE A 307 -19.83 -16.25 -1.51
C ILE A 307 -18.53 -16.40 -0.72
N LYS A 308 -17.62 -17.23 -1.22
CA LYS A 308 -16.22 -17.26 -0.80
C LYS A 308 -15.33 -16.97 -2.01
N VAL A 309 -14.43 -16.00 -1.86
CA VAL A 309 -13.44 -15.63 -2.88
C VAL A 309 -12.05 -15.58 -2.28
N ILE A 310 -11.06 -15.93 -3.08
CA ILE A 310 -9.65 -15.75 -2.77
C ILE A 310 -9.11 -14.61 -3.66
N ALA A 311 -8.40 -13.68 -3.04
CA ALA A 311 -7.72 -12.59 -3.74
C ALA A 311 -6.26 -12.52 -3.31
N TRP A 312 -5.36 -12.74 -4.26
CA TRP A 312 -3.91 -12.63 -4.08
C TRP A 312 -3.46 -11.17 -4.15
N TYR A 313 -2.40 -10.84 -3.44
CA TYR A 313 -1.76 -9.53 -3.53
C TYR A 313 -0.28 -9.63 -3.15
N ASP A 314 0.57 -9.00 -3.95
CA ASP A 314 1.91 -8.67 -3.52
C ASP A 314 1.83 -7.57 -2.45
N ASN A 315 2.02 -7.96 -1.19
CA ASN A 315 1.86 -7.06 -0.05
C ASN A 315 2.94 -5.98 0.03
N GLU A 316 3.97 -6.02 -0.83
CA GLU A 316 5.04 -5.05 -0.90
C GLU A 316 4.97 -4.24 -2.20
N TRP A 317 4.94 -4.88 -3.36
CA TRP A 317 4.97 -4.23 -4.68
C TRP A 317 3.66 -3.57 -5.05
N GLY A 318 2.55 -4.33 -5.08
CA GLY A 318 1.23 -3.79 -5.41
C GLY A 318 0.84 -2.65 -4.47
N TYR A 319 1.19 -2.76 -3.18
CA TYR A 319 1.01 -1.67 -2.21
C TYR A 319 1.89 -0.45 -2.51
N SER A 320 3.17 -0.65 -2.84
CA SER A 320 4.08 0.45 -3.19
C SER A 320 3.62 1.19 -4.46
N CYS A 321 3.05 0.46 -5.43
CA CYS A 321 2.39 1.07 -6.59
C CYS A 321 1.24 1.99 -6.17
N ARG A 322 0.37 1.54 -5.25
CA ARG A 322 -0.73 2.39 -4.74
C ARG A 322 -0.24 3.63 -3.98
N VAL A 323 0.87 3.52 -3.24
CA VAL A 323 1.49 4.68 -2.59
C VAL A 323 1.94 5.71 -3.63
N VAL A 324 2.57 5.26 -4.71
CA VAL A 324 3.02 6.13 -5.80
C VAL A 324 1.82 6.75 -6.54
N ASP A 325 0.78 5.97 -6.84
CA ASP A 325 -0.44 6.47 -7.48
C ASP A 325 -1.13 7.54 -6.62
N LEU A 326 -1.21 7.34 -5.29
CA LEU A 326 -1.75 8.33 -4.36
C LEU A 326 -0.87 9.59 -4.27
N ALA A 327 0.47 9.42 -4.26
CA ALA A 327 1.38 10.56 -4.29
C ALA A 327 1.24 11.39 -5.58
N GLN A 328 0.97 10.74 -6.73
CA GLN A 328 0.67 11.43 -7.99
C GLN A 328 -0.67 12.17 -7.92
N LEU A 329 -1.72 11.55 -7.38
CA LEU A 329 -3.01 12.22 -7.18
C LEU A 329 -2.86 13.49 -6.34
N VAL A 330 -2.21 13.36 -5.18
CA VAL A 330 -1.92 14.47 -4.25
C VAL A 330 -1.06 15.54 -4.93
N GLY A 331 0.06 15.15 -5.54
CA GLY A 331 0.99 16.07 -6.20
C GLY A 331 0.38 16.84 -7.36
N SER A 332 -0.38 16.15 -8.23
CA SER A 332 -1.03 16.77 -9.40
C SER A 332 -2.05 17.83 -9.01
N SER A 333 -2.67 17.73 -7.84
CA SER A 333 -3.62 18.71 -7.34
C SER A 333 -2.96 20.05 -6.99
N LEU A 334 -1.74 20.02 -6.44
CA LEU A 334 -0.96 21.20 -6.10
C LEU A 334 -0.62 22.00 -7.37
N LEU A 335 -0.23 21.31 -8.44
CA LEU A 335 0.11 21.93 -9.72
C LEU A 335 -1.08 22.58 -10.44
N LYS A 336 -2.31 22.14 -10.13
CA LYS A 336 -3.54 22.76 -10.66
C LYS A 336 -3.89 24.04 -9.89
N ALA A 337 -3.72 24.04 -8.56
CA ALA A 337 -3.93 25.22 -7.72
C ALA A 337 -2.98 26.37 -8.13
N ASP A 338 -1.69 26.07 -8.32
CA ASP A 338 -0.70 27.06 -8.75
C ASP A 338 -1.02 27.70 -10.11
N ARG A 339 -1.77 27.00 -10.98
CA ARG A 339 -2.22 27.54 -12.28
C ARG A 339 -3.45 28.42 -12.17
N ALA A 340 -4.33 28.14 -11.20
CA ALA A 340 -5.55 28.93 -10.99
C ALA A 340 -5.24 30.29 -10.34
N GLU A 341 -4.15 30.40 -9.58
CA GLU A 341 -3.70 31.66 -8.98
C GLU A 341 -2.97 32.61 -9.95
N VAL A 342 -2.59 32.12 -11.14
CA VAL A 342 -1.80 32.88 -12.14
C VAL A 342 -2.67 33.42 -13.29
N ILE A 343 -3.98 33.16 -13.29
CA ILE A 343 -4.97 33.66 -14.27
C ILE A 343 -5.87 34.69 -13.60
#